data_AF-A0A1F5YNK6-F1
#
_entry.id   AF-A0A1F5YNK6-F1
#
_cell.length_a   1.000
_cell.length_b   1.000
_cell.length_c   1.000
_cell.angle_alpha   90.00
_cell.angle_beta   90.00
_cell.angle_gamma   90.00
#
_symmetry.space_group_name_H-M   'P 1'
#
loop_
_entity.id
_entity.type
_entity.pdbx_description
1 polymer ?
#
loop_
_entity_poly.entity_id
_entity_poly.type
_entity_poly.pdbx_seq_one_letter_code
_entity_poly.pdbx_strand_id
1 'polypeptide(L)'
;IMERQIDLAADNGLAFFAFCWYWHDNGRAINRQAIAGNPLHTSLELFLKARNNQRLKFCLLVANHEGFEIEGTEHWKQAADFWMPYLKHTQALTVGGKPLLIIFSPKGGDKAGFDYLQEAARKAGLPGVAIAGCGGGELSAGYTHRTLYNVVPGYVSGSERHTYAELIQASEKAWGGTGQQPYIPVLTGGWDKRPWEGPSGLHQAEGWYYPDRTPEQFAGFLRDAIAWMDKNPDQTTQERILLIYAWNEFGEGGYIAPTKGDPDGLFLKALRSVVLPDDSSRREGMK
;
A
#
# COMPACT_ATOMS: atom_id res chain seq x y z
N ILE A 1 -21.18 -2.05 -4.81
CA ILE A 1 -19.96 -1.39 -5.34
C ILE A 1 -18.71 -2.18 -4.99
N MET A 2 -18.40 -2.40 -3.70
CA MET A 2 -17.18 -3.11 -3.31
C MET A 2 -17.05 -4.54 -3.90
N GLU A 3 -18.13 -5.32 -3.96
CA GLU A 3 -18.08 -6.65 -4.61
C GLU A 3 -17.58 -6.56 -6.07
N ARG A 4 -18.02 -5.55 -6.83
CA ARG A 4 -17.54 -5.30 -8.21
C ARG A 4 -16.08 -4.88 -8.25
N GLN A 5 -15.61 -4.11 -7.26
CA GLN A 5 -14.20 -3.71 -7.17
C GLN A 5 -13.31 -4.93 -6.87
N ILE A 6 -13.77 -5.82 -5.98
CA ILE A 6 -13.11 -7.08 -5.66
C ILE A 6 -13.04 -7.97 -6.90
N ASP A 7 -14.15 -8.15 -7.62
CA ASP A 7 -14.17 -8.97 -8.83
C ASP A 7 -13.20 -8.44 -9.88
N LEU A 8 -13.28 -7.14 -10.16
CA LEU A 8 -12.43 -6.49 -11.14
C LEU A 8 -10.93 -6.60 -10.80
N ALA A 9 -10.58 -6.39 -9.54
CA ALA A 9 -9.19 -6.51 -9.07
C ALA A 9 -8.69 -7.96 -9.16
N ALA A 10 -9.48 -8.92 -8.66
CA ALA A 10 -9.10 -10.33 -8.66
C ALA A 10 -9.05 -10.94 -10.07
N ASP A 11 -9.98 -10.57 -10.97
CA ASP A 11 -10.01 -11.03 -12.37
C ASP A 11 -8.77 -10.56 -13.17
N ASN A 12 -8.11 -9.50 -12.71
CA ASN A 12 -6.91 -8.94 -13.33
C ASN A 12 -5.62 -9.23 -12.56
N GLY A 13 -5.68 -10.14 -11.58
CA GLY A 13 -4.48 -10.65 -10.90
C GLY A 13 -3.99 -9.83 -9.72
N LEU A 14 -4.77 -8.85 -9.23
CA LEU A 14 -4.48 -8.24 -7.94
C LEU A 14 -4.77 -9.26 -6.82
N ALA A 15 -3.85 -9.42 -5.87
CA ALA A 15 -4.00 -10.40 -4.79
C ALA A 15 -4.59 -9.82 -3.50
N PHE A 16 -4.48 -8.50 -3.29
CA PHE A 16 -4.91 -7.86 -2.06
C PHE A 16 -5.16 -6.35 -2.21
N PHE A 17 -5.84 -5.77 -1.22
CA PHE A 17 -5.90 -4.33 -1.00
C PHE A 17 -5.19 -3.93 0.31
N ALA A 18 -4.43 -2.84 0.29
CA ALA A 18 -3.99 -2.16 1.50
C ALA A 18 -4.98 -1.01 1.77
N PHE A 19 -5.83 -1.15 2.80
CA PHE A 19 -6.84 -0.15 3.11
C PHE A 19 -6.26 0.93 4.03
N CYS A 20 -6.38 2.19 3.61
CA CYS A 20 -6.10 3.32 4.49
C CYS A 20 -6.98 3.24 5.73
N TRP A 21 -6.35 3.35 6.90
CA TRP A 21 -6.99 3.33 8.20
C TRP A 21 -6.53 4.53 9.01
N TYR A 22 -7.46 5.23 9.63
CA TYR A 22 -7.26 6.53 10.25
C TYR A 22 -7.56 6.46 11.74
N TRP A 23 -6.62 6.93 12.55
CA TRP A 23 -6.88 7.20 13.96
C TRP A 23 -7.98 8.25 14.12
N HIS A 24 -8.54 8.42 15.30
CA HIS A 24 -9.39 9.57 15.59
C HIS A 24 -9.09 10.10 16.98
N ASP A 25 -9.24 11.40 17.14
CA ASP A 25 -8.76 12.20 18.28
C ASP A 25 -7.23 12.23 18.30
N ASN A 26 -6.68 13.04 17.37
CA ASN A 26 -5.25 13.17 17.13
C ASN A 26 -4.42 13.30 18.42
N GLY A 27 -3.40 12.44 18.58
CA GLY A 27 -2.50 12.43 19.74
C GLY A 27 -3.17 12.09 21.09
N ARG A 28 -4.44 11.67 21.08
CA ARG A 28 -5.24 11.34 22.27
C ARG A 28 -5.70 9.89 22.24
N ALA A 29 -6.33 9.47 23.34
CA ALA A 29 -6.89 8.13 23.49
C ALA A 29 -7.91 7.81 22.37
N ILE A 30 -7.98 6.53 22.02
CA ILE A 30 -8.76 6.08 20.86
C ILE A 30 -10.24 6.43 20.99
N ASN A 31 -10.77 7.10 19.96
CA ASN A 31 -12.21 7.32 19.85
C ASN A 31 -12.84 6.29 18.91
N ARG A 32 -13.20 5.13 19.48
CA ARG A 32 -13.76 4.00 18.71
C ARG A 32 -15.04 4.35 17.97
N GLN A 33 -15.90 5.19 18.57
CA GLN A 33 -17.16 5.59 17.95
C GLN A 33 -16.92 6.51 16.75
N ALA A 34 -16.01 7.48 16.88
CA ALA A 34 -15.65 8.36 15.77
C ALA A 34 -14.98 7.58 14.64
N ILE A 35 -14.10 6.62 14.95
CA ILE A 35 -13.51 5.72 13.95
C ILE A 35 -14.59 4.93 13.21
N ALA A 36 -15.54 4.33 13.92
CA ALA A 36 -16.63 3.55 13.32
C ALA A 36 -17.61 4.40 12.49
N GLY A 37 -17.75 5.68 12.82
CA GLY A 37 -18.60 6.62 12.06
C GLY A 37 -17.86 7.35 10.93
N ASN A 38 -16.54 7.20 10.80
CA ASN A 38 -15.75 7.96 9.86
C ASN A 38 -15.90 7.39 8.43
N PRO A 39 -16.38 8.18 7.45
CA PRO A 39 -16.57 7.71 6.08
C PRO A 39 -15.27 7.23 5.42
N LEU A 40 -14.09 7.65 5.89
CA LEU A 40 -12.80 7.16 5.41
C LEU A 40 -12.61 5.65 5.59
N HIS A 41 -13.35 5.00 6.51
CA HIS A 41 -13.31 3.56 6.71
C HIS A 41 -14.37 2.78 5.91
N THR A 42 -15.26 3.47 5.19
CA THR A 42 -16.38 2.85 4.48
C THR A 42 -15.91 1.77 3.50
N SER A 43 -14.80 1.98 2.81
CA SER A 43 -14.26 1.01 1.84
C SER A 43 -13.84 -0.30 2.53
N LEU A 44 -13.07 -0.23 3.62
CA LEU A 44 -12.68 -1.39 4.43
C LEU A 44 -13.91 -2.13 4.97
N GLU A 45 -14.89 -1.40 5.52
CA GLU A 45 -16.10 -2.03 6.04
C GLU A 45 -16.90 -2.76 4.96
N LEU A 46 -17.06 -2.14 3.79
CA LEU A 46 -17.73 -2.76 2.66
C LEU A 46 -16.96 -3.98 2.16
N PHE A 47 -15.62 -3.98 2.22
CA PHE A 47 -14.80 -5.14 1.86
C PHE A 47 -15.03 -6.29 2.83
N LEU A 48 -15.01 -6.02 4.14
CA LEU A 48 -15.24 -7.06 5.15
C LEU A 48 -16.65 -7.68 5.07
N LYS A 49 -17.66 -6.91 4.64
CA LYS A 49 -19.05 -7.37 4.46
C LYS A 49 -19.32 -7.99 3.08
N ALA A 50 -18.42 -7.83 2.11
CA ALA A 50 -18.62 -8.31 0.74
C ALA A 50 -18.64 -9.84 0.67
N ARG A 51 -19.60 -10.42 -0.06
CA ARG A 51 -19.76 -11.89 -0.16
C ARG A 51 -18.66 -12.57 -0.96
N ASN A 52 -17.87 -11.80 -1.70
CA ASN A 52 -16.74 -12.24 -2.49
C ASN A 52 -15.38 -11.80 -1.90
N ASN A 53 -15.33 -11.33 -0.65
CA ASN A 53 -14.09 -10.86 -0.03
C ASN A 53 -12.98 -11.93 0.04
N GLN A 54 -13.33 -13.21 -0.02
CA GLN A 54 -12.39 -14.32 -0.06
C GLN A 54 -11.49 -14.33 -1.29
N ARG A 55 -11.86 -13.58 -2.35
CA ARG A 55 -11.09 -13.46 -3.58
C ARG A 55 -9.80 -12.65 -3.42
N LEU A 56 -9.70 -11.81 -2.40
CA LEU A 56 -8.54 -10.96 -2.13
C LEU A 56 -8.11 -11.09 -0.67
N LYS A 57 -6.82 -10.92 -0.40
CA LYS A 57 -6.35 -10.60 0.95
C LYS A 57 -6.47 -9.10 1.22
N PHE A 58 -6.22 -8.67 2.45
CA PHE A 58 -6.12 -7.26 2.78
C PHE A 58 -5.14 -7.01 3.92
N CYS A 59 -4.59 -5.80 3.99
CA CYS A 59 -3.90 -5.31 5.18
C CYS A 59 -4.35 -3.89 5.51
N LEU A 60 -4.00 -3.41 6.70
CA LEU A 60 -4.21 -2.02 7.06
C LEU A 60 -2.97 -1.20 6.68
N LEU A 61 -3.22 -0.05 6.07
CA LEU A 61 -2.25 1.03 5.89
C LEU A 61 -2.67 2.17 6.82
N VAL A 62 -2.05 2.21 7.99
CA VAL A 62 -2.34 3.21 9.04
C VAL A 62 -1.81 4.55 8.58
N ALA A 63 -2.73 5.46 8.28
CA ALA A 63 -2.48 6.83 7.84
C ALA A 63 -2.03 7.71 9.03
N ASN A 64 -0.85 7.41 9.57
CA ASN A 64 -0.25 8.06 10.75
C ASN A 64 0.38 9.43 10.41
N HIS A 65 -0.38 10.30 9.75
CA HIS A 65 0.03 11.64 9.33
C HIS A 65 -0.84 12.72 9.98
N GLU A 66 -0.58 13.98 9.64
CA GLU A 66 -1.27 15.15 10.19
C GLU A 66 -2.80 14.94 10.28
N GLY A 67 -3.31 15.09 11.51
CA GLY A 67 -4.71 14.93 11.88
C GLY A 67 -5.08 13.54 12.39
N PHE A 68 -4.21 12.55 12.24
CA PHE A 68 -4.47 11.13 12.51
C PHE A 68 -3.30 10.43 13.21
N GLU A 69 -2.45 11.19 13.90
CA GLU A 69 -1.28 10.65 14.57
C GLU A 69 -1.63 9.85 15.84
N ILE A 70 -0.93 8.72 15.99
CA ILE A 70 -0.91 7.90 17.21
C ILE A 70 0.35 8.28 17.99
N GLU A 71 0.16 8.96 19.12
CA GLU A 71 1.28 9.46 19.92
C GLU A 71 1.33 8.82 21.31
N GLY A 72 2.46 8.23 21.67
CA GLY A 72 2.70 7.68 23.00
C GLY A 72 2.28 6.21 23.16
N THR A 73 2.97 5.51 24.06
CA THR A 73 2.85 4.06 24.26
C THR A 73 1.42 3.60 24.51
N GLU A 74 0.67 4.33 25.32
CA GLU A 74 -0.69 3.93 25.69
C GLU A 74 -1.64 3.94 24.49
N HIS A 75 -1.51 4.93 23.59
CA HIS A 75 -2.34 5.01 22.39
C HIS A 75 -1.97 3.92 21.38
N TRP A 76 -0.68 3.58 21.26
CA TRP A 76 -0.26 2.43 20.45
C TRP A 76 -0.80 1.10 20.97
N LYS A 77 -0.91 0.91 22.28
CA LYS A 77 -1.56 -0.29 22.86
C LYS A 77 -3.05 -0.32 22.54
N GLN A 78 -3.73 0.80 22.67
CA GLN A 78 -5.15 0.91 22.30
C GLN A 78 -5.38 0.65 20.81
N ALA A 79 -4.48 1.13 19.96
CA ALA A 79 -4.48 0.84 18.53
C ALA A 79 -4.30 -0.66 18.26
N ALA A 80 -3.34 -1.31 18.92
CA ALA A 80 -3.11 -2.75 18.83
C ALA A 80 -4.37 -3.56 19.18
N ASP A 81 -5.03 -3.22 20.28
CA ASP A 81 -6.29 -3.86 20.69
C ASP A 81 -7.41 -3.63 19.68
N PHE A 82 -7.48 -2.43 19.10
CA PHE A 82 -8.47 -2.11 18.08
C PHE A 82 -8.25 -2.88 16.78
N TRP A 83 -6.98 -3.06 16.38
CA TRP A 83 -6.67 -3.73 15.11
C TRP A 83 -6.83 -5.26 15.17
N MET A 84 -6.87 -5.85 16.36
CA MET A 84 -6.88 -7.30 16.54
C MET A 84 -7.94 -8.05 15.71
N PRO A 85 -9.20 -7.60 15.60
CA PRO A 85 -10.19 -8.27 14.74
C PRO A 85 -9.79 -8.28 13.26
N TYR A 86 -9.14 -7.22 12.76
CA TYR A 86 -8.64 -7.19 11.38
C TYR A 86 -7.43 -8.12 11.20
N LEU A 87 -6.50 -8.12 12.15
CA LEU A 87 -5.29 -8.96 12.11
C LEU A 87 -5.61 -10.46 12.19
N LYS A 88 -6.70 -10.83 12.88
CA LYS A 88 -7.20 -12.22 12.98
C LYS A 88 -8.08 -12.65 11.81
N HIS A 89 -8.48 -11.73 10.94
CA HIS A 89 -9.38 -12.05 9.84
C HIS A 89 -8.72 -13.05 8.89
N THR A 90 -9.47 -14.02 8.37
CA THR A 90 -8.95 -15.09 7.48
C THR A 90 -8.34 -14.54 6.18
N GLN A 91 -8.80 -13.36 5.78
CA GLN A 91 -8.30 -12.62 4.62
C GLN A 91 -7.19 -11.62 4.95
N ALA A 92 -6.68 -11.54 6.18
CA ALA A 92 -5.50 -10.74 6.46
C ALA A 92 -4.32 -11.23 5.61
N LEU A 93 -3.65 -10.31 4.91
CA LEU A 93 -2.42 -10.59 4.18
C LEU A 93 -1.32 -10.87 5.21
N THR A 94 -0.54 -11.92 4.97
CA THR A 94 0.54 -12.31 5.88
C THR A 94 1.90 -12.24 5.21
N VAL A 95 2.93 -11.90 6.00
CA VAL A 95 4.35 -12.00 5.65
C VAL A 95 5.04 -12.89 6.68
N GLY A 96 5.67 -13.98 6.24
CA GLY A 96 6.20 -15.02 7.12
C GLY A 96 5.13 -15.62 8.04
N GLY A 97 3.89 -15.73 7.55
CA GLY A 97 2.72 -16.18 8.33
C GLY A 97 2.17 -15.17 9.35
N LYS A 98 2.77 -13.99 9.50
CA LYS A 98 2.27 -12.92 10.40
C LYS A 98 1.42 -11.91 9.63
N PRO A 99 0.23 -11.50 10.12
CA PRO A 99 -0.54 -10.45 9.45
C PRO A 99 0.30 -9.17 9.28
N LEU A 100 0.16 -8.54 8.11
CA LEU A 100 0.87 -7.33 7.75
C LEU A 100 0.10 -6.08 8.23
N LEU A 101 0.84 -5.16 8.83
CA LEU A 101 0.41 -3.81 9.16
C LEU A 101 1.41 -2.82 8.54
N ILE A 102 0.91 -1.88 7.74
CA ILE A 102 1.74 -0.84 7.11
C ILE A 102 1.49 0.47 7.83
N ILE A 103 2.54 1.20 8.21
CA ILE A 103 2.47 2.52 8.84
C ILE A 103 2.96 3.57 7.83
N PHE A 104 2.05 4.43 7.36
CA PHE A 104 2.31 5.43 6.32
C PHE A 104 3.38 6.45 6.70
N SER A 105 3.33 6.95 7.93
CA SER A 105 4.38 7.81 8.47
C SER A 105 4.89 7.12 9.73
N PRO A 106 6.08 6.49 9.68
CA PRO A 106 6.58 5.67 10.79
C PRO A 106 7.08 6.52 11.97
N LYS A 107 7.09 7.85 11.83
CA LYS A 107 7.41 8.79 12.91
C LYS A 107 6.44 8.57 14.08
N GLY A 108 6.99 8.54 15.29
CA GLY A 108 6.20 8.27 16.50
C GLY A 108 5.91 6.79 16.75
N GLY A 109 6.40 5.87 15.90
CA GLY A 109 6.38 4.43 16.19
C GLY A 109 7.05 4.14 17.54
N ASP A 110 6.33 3.45 18.41
CA ASP A 110 6.72 3.25 19.80
C ASP A 110 7.09 1.78 20.05
N LYS A 111 8.33 1.54 20.51
CA LYS A 111 8.85 0.18 20.75
C LYS A 111 8.02 -0.59 21.76
N ALA A 112 7.61 0.05 22.86
CA ALA A 112 6.80 -0.61 23.88
C ALA A 112 5.37 -0.92 23.39
N GLY A 113 4.80 -0.04 22.57
CA GLY A 113 3.54 -0.25 21.87
C GLY A 113 3.59 -1.41 20.87
N PHE A 114 4.66 -1.49 20.07
CA PHE A 114 4.86 -2.61 19.14
C PHE A 114 5.16 -3.93 19.87
N ASP A 115 5.93 -3.91 20.96
CA ASP A 115 6.13 -5.09 21.80
C ASP A 115 4.81 -5.60 22.38
N TYR A 116 3.94 -4.67 22.81
CA TYR A 116 2.59 -5.02 23.23
C TYR A 116 1.77 -5.61 22.08
N LEU A 117 1.79 -5.02 20.88
CA LEU A 117 1.11 -5.56 19.70
C LEU A 117 1.56 -6.99 19.38
N GLN A 118 2.86 -7.25 19.42
CA GLN A 118 3.42 -8.58 19.20
C GLN A 118 2.90 -9.57 20.26
N GLU A 119 2.88 -9.17 21.52
CA GLU A 119 2.41 -10.02 22.63
C GLU A 119 0.89 -10.27 22.57
N ALA A 120 0.10 -9.23 22.31
CA ALA A 120 -1.34 -9.32 22.14
C ALA A 120 -1.70 -10.25 20.96
N ALA A 121 -0.97 -10.16 19.85
CA ALA A 121 -1.15 -11.05 18.70
C ALA A 121 -0.85 -12.50 19.07
N ARG A 122 0.25 -12.79 19.78
CA ARG A 122 0.58 -14.15 20.26
C ARG A 122 -0.48 -14.71 21.20
N LYS A 123 -0.94 -13.92 22.16
CA LYS A 123 -2.04 -14.30 23.06
C LYS A 123 -3.34 -14.58 22.31
N ALA A 124 -3.57 -13.91 21.18
CA ALA A 124 -4.72 -14.12 20.33
C ALA A 124 -4.58 -15.30 19.34
N GLY A 125 -3.47 -16.04 19.39
CA GLY A 125 -3.20 -17.22 18.55
C GLY A 125 -2.48 -16.93 17.23
N LEU A 126 -1.99 -15.71 17.02
CA LEU A 126 -1.20 -15.32 15.84
C LEU A 126 0.30 -15.50 16.11
N PRO A 127 1.16 -15.69 15.09
CA PRO A 127 2.61 -15.82 15.29
C PRO A 127 3.33 -14.49 15.62
N GLY A 128 2.58 -13.38 15.75
CA GLY A 128 3.06 -12.01 15.83
C GLY A 128 2.52 -11.17 14.68
N VAL A 129 3.09 -9.99 14.45
CA VAL A 129 2.68 -9.06 13.38
C VAL A 129 3.91 -8.67 12.54
N ALA A 130 3.75 -8.60 11.22
CA ALA A 130 4.73 -7.96 10.34
C ALA A 130 4.39 -6.46 10.26
N ILE A 131 5.33 -5.59 10.61
CA ILE A 131 5.11 -4.14 10.69
C ILE A 131 6.04 -3.46 9.68
N ALA A 132 5.46 -2.88 8.64
CA ALA A 132 6.19 -2.17 7.59
C ALA A 132 6.07 -0.65 7.79
N GLY A 133 7.20 0.06 7.79
CA GLY A 133 7.21 1.54 7.76
C GLY A 133 7.39 2.07 6.34
N CYS A 134 6.61 3.08 5.94
CA CYS A 134 6.81 3.77 4.67
C CYS A 134 7.93 4.83 4.80
N GLY A 135 8.93 4.81 3.92
CA GLY A 135 10.02 5.80 3.87
C GLY A 135 11.06 5.70 4.98
N GLY A 136 10.72 5.05 6.10
CA GLY A 136 11.59 4.79 7.24
C GLY A 136 11.15 3.54 8.00
N GLY A 137 11.23 3.60 9.34
CA GLY A 137 10.84 2.51 10.22
C GLY A 137 12.05 1.73 10.72
N GLU A 138 12.60 2.16 11.85
CA GLU A 138 13.81 1.58 12.43
C GLU A 138 13.53 0.22 13.10
N LEU A 139 14.45 -0.74 12.93
CA LEU A 139 14.41 -2.03 13.65
C LEU A 139 14.34 -1.83 15.17
N SER A 140 15.07 -0.83 15.70
CA SER A 140 15.10 -0.51 17.13
C SER A 140 13.75 -0.06 17.68
N ALA A 141 12.90 0.55 16.84
CA ALA A 141 11.53 0.91 17.18
C ALA A 141 10.56 -0.26 17.05
N GLY A 142 10.96 -1.38 16.41
CA GLY A 142 10.17 -2.60 16.28
C GLY A 142 9.54 -2.83 14.91
N TYR A 143 9.85 -1.98 13.92
CA TYR A 143 9.49 -2.24 12.52
C TYR A 143 10.24 -3.46 12.00
N THR A 144 9.55 -4.38 11.32
CA THR A 144 10.17 -5.61 10.81
C THR A 144 10.43 -5.54 9.31
N HIS A 145 9.74 -4.66 8.60
CA HIS A 145 9.87 -4.46 7.17
C HIS A 145 9.90 -2.97 6.85
N ARG A 146 10.31 -2.64 5.63
CA ARG A 146 10.14 -1.30 5.07
C ARG A 146 9.40 -1.34 3.75
N THR A 147 8.80 -0.22 3.41
CA THR A 147 8.18 0.00 2.10
C THR A 147 8.12 1.51 1.83
N LEU A 148 7.35 1.92 0.83
CA LEU A 148 7.01 3.31 0.55
C LEU A 148 5.50 3.40 0.33
N TYR A 149 4.95 4.59 0.50
CA TYR A 149 3.58 4.84 0.05
C TYR A 149 3.53 5.09 -1.44
N ASN A 150 4.44 5.94 -1.90
CA ASN A 150 4.62 6.35 -3.28
C ASN A 150 6.06 6.89 -3.45
N VAL A 151 6.54 7.01 -4.69
CA VAL A 151 7.80 7.69 -5.04
C VAL A 151 7.53 8.77 -6.06
N VAL A 152 7.72 10.03 -5.66
CA VAL A 152 7.42 11.22 -6.47
C VAL A 152 8.55 12.24 -6.35
N PRO A 153 9.45 12.32 -7.34
CA PRO A 153 10.33 13.47 -7.49
C PRO A 153 9.54 14.76 -7.68
N GLY A 154 10.05 15.87 -7.14
CA GLY A 154 9.43 17.18 -7.32
C GLY A 154 8.07 17.38 -6.65
N TYR A 155 7.76 16.67 -5.56
CA TYR A 155 6.47 16.72 -4.88
C TYR A 155 6.01 18.15 -4.48
N VAL A 156 6.97 18.99 -4.06
CA VAL A 156 6.78 20.45 -3.84
C VAL A 156 7.93 21.18 -4.54
N SER A 157 7.88 21.26 -5.87
CA SER A 157 8.97 21.86 -6.66
C SER A 157 8.47 22.76 -7.79
N GLY A 158 7.24 23.26 -7.66
CA GLY A 158 6.59 24.08 -8.67
C GLY A 158 5.98 23.21 -9.78
N SER A 159 4.99 23.77 -10.48
CA SER A 159 4.30 23.05 -11.55
C SER A 159 5.20 22.88 -12.78
N GLU A 160 5.70 21.67 -12.99
CA GLU A 160 6.55 21.31 -14.13
C GLU A 160 6.13 19.96 -14.71
N ARG A 161 6.18 19.85 -16.05
CA ARG A 161 5.82 18.62 -16.76
C ARG A 161 7.02 17.68 -16.84
N HIS A 162 6.85 16.45 -16.39
CA HIS A 162 7.85 15.39 -16.44
C HIS A 162 7.31 14.13 -17.13
N THR A 163 8.19 13.15 -17.34
CA THR A 163 7.83 11.87 -17.98
C THR A 163 7.60 10.76 -16.97
N TYR A 164 6.65 9.87 -17.22
CA TYR A 164 6.38 8.71 -16.36
C TYR A 164 7.62 7.81 -16.18
N ALA A 165 8.54 7.81 -17.16
CA ALA A 165 9.82 7.14 -17.05
C ALA A 165 10.69 7.66 -15.88
N GLU A 166 10.59 8.94 -15.52
CA GLU A 166 11.32 9.50 -14.37
C GLU A 166 10.75 8.98 -13.04
N LEU A 167 9.43 8.75 -12.94
CA LEU A 167 8.82 8.08 -11.78
C LEU A 167 9.29 6.64 -11.65
N ILE A 168 9.37 5.92 -12.77
CA ILE A 168 9.89 4.55 -12.82
C ILE A 168 11.33 4.53 -12.30
N GLN A 169 12.21 5.34 -12.89
CA GLN A 169 13.62 5.40 -12.48
C GLN A 169 13.81 5.80 -11.01
N ALA A 170 13.00 6.74 -10.51
CA ALA A 170 13.05 7.12 -9.10
C ALA A 170 12.61 5.98 -8.18
N SER A 171 11.55 5.26 -8.56
CA SER A 171 11.05 4.11 -7.80
C SER A 171 12.05 2.96 -7.76
N GLU A 172 12.64 2.62 -8.90
CA GLU A 172 13.68 1.58 -9.00
C GLU A 172 14.89 1.88 -8.10
N LYS A 173 15.33 3.14 -8.08
CA LYS A 173 16.41 3.60 -7.19
C LYS A 173 16.04 3.51 -5.71
N ALA A 174 14.76 3.61 -5.38
CA ALA A 174 14.27 3.56 -4.00
C ALA A 174 14.13 2.11 -3.48
N TRP A 175 14.17 1.11 -4.36
CA TRP A 175 14.08 -0.29 -3.94
C TRP A 175 15.37 -0.73 -3.23
N GLY A 176 15.24 -1.18 -1.98
CA GLY A 176 16.38 -1.62 -1.19
C GLY A 176 15.99 -2.12 0.20
N GLY A 177 16.38 -3.37 0.49
CA GLY A 177 16.14 -4.03 1.76
C GLY A 177 17.40 -4.74 2.28
N THR A 178 17.27 -5.44 3.40
CA THR A 178 18.33 -6.28 3.96
C THR A 178 17.75 -7.58 4.49
N GLY A 179 18.59 -8.58 4.73
CA GLY A 179 18.14 -9.84 5.36
C GLY A 179 17.52 -9.65 6.75
N GLN A 180 17.88 -8.58 7.47
CA GLN A 180 17.30 -8.26 8.78
C GLN A 180 16.01 -7.44 8.68
N GLN A 181 15.86 -6.65 7.60
CA GLN A 181 14.71 -5.80 7.37
C GLN A 181 14.35 -5.84 5.87
N PRO A 182 13.55 -6.84 5.46
CA PRO A 182 13.15 -6.96 4.07
C PRO A 182 12.28 -5.78 3.62
N TYR A 183 12.35 -5.50 2.33
CA TYR A 183 11.68 -4.39 1.68
C TYR A 183 10.55 -4.89 0.78
N ILE A 184 9.38 -4.28 0.91
CA ILE A 184 8.24 -4.50 0.01
C ILE A 184 8.29 -3.39 -1.06
N PRO A 185 8.64 -3.71 -2.32
CA PRO A 185 8.72 -2.70 -3.38
C PRO A 185 7.37 -2.10 -3.72
N VAL A 186 7.40 -0.84 -4.14
CA VAL A 186 6.22 -0.07 -4.54
C VAL A 186 6.41 0.43 -5.96
N LEU A 187 5.33 0.35 -6.73
CA LEU A 187 5.21 0.95 -8.05
C LEU A 187 4.26 2.14 -7.99
N THR A 188 4.73 3.29 -8.45
CA THR A 188 3.90 4.46 -8.73
C THR A 188 3.14 4.28 -10.05
N GLY A 189 1.84 4.02 -10.00
CA GLY A 189 0.95 3.85 -11.17
C GLY A 189 0.71 5.14 -11.96
N GLY A 190 1.01 6.29 -11.37
CA GLY A 190 0.90 7.61 -11.99
C GLY A 190 1.08 8.73 -10.95
N TRP A 191 1.25 9.96 -11.42
CA TRP A 191 1.20 11.15 -10.57
C TRP A 191 0.82 12.38 -11.38
N ASP A 192 -0.31 12.98 -11.04
CA ASP A 192 -0.78 14.25 -11.57
C ASP A 192 -1.80 14.83 -10.58
N LYS A 193 -1.28 15.42 -9.49
CA LYS A 193 -2.09 16.00 -8.42
C LYS A 193 -2.59 17.41 -8.72
N ARG A 194 -2.45 17.92 -9.96
CA ARG A 194 -2.90 19.27 -10.35
C ARG A 194 -4.34 19.60 -9.93
N PRO A 195 -5.32 18.66 -9.92
CA PRO A 195 -6.65 18.94 -9.41
C PRO A 195 -6.71 19.35 -7.92
N TRP A 196 -5.72 18.99 -7.11
CA TRP A 196 -5.61 19.34 -5.69
C TRP A 196 -4.75 20.58 -5.43
N GLU A 197 -4.00 21.04 -6.42
CA GLU A 197 -3.05 22.13 -6.28
C GLU A 197 -3.72 23.50 -6.36
N GLY A 198 -3.06 24.49 -5.75
CA GLY A 198 -3.43 25.89 -5.86
C GLY A 198 -4.78 26.24 -5.21
N PRO A 199 -5.22 27.52 -5.35
CA PRO A 199 -6.40 28.03 -4.66
C PRO A 199 -7.73 27.48 -5.18
N SER A 200 -7.74 26.87 -6.38
CA SER A 200 -8.92 26.20 -6.94
C SER A 200 -9.06 24.74 -6.52
N GLY A 201 -8.00 24.16 -5.92
CA GLY A 201 -7.98 22.79 -5.41
C GLY A 201 -8.10 22.76 -3.88
N LEU A 202 -7.19 22.03 -3.23
CA LEU A 202 -7.09 21.88 -1.78
C LEU A 202 -6.01 22.80 -1.17
N HIS A 203 -5.61 23.86 -1.87
CA HIS A 203 -4.49 24.72 -1.49
C HIS A 203 -3.16 23.98 -1.31
N GLN A 204 -3.01 22.80 -1.91
CA GLN A 204 -1.73 22.09 -1.87
C GLN A 204 -0.70 22.81 -2.73
N ALA A 205 0.56 22.77 -2.29
CA ALA A 205 1.66 23.33 -3.03
C ALA A 205 1.89 22.55 -4.35
N GLU A 206 2.27 23.29 -5.38
CA GLU A 206 2.50 22.75 -6.72
C GLU A 206 3.75 21.86 -6.78
N GLY A 207 3.69 20.82 -7.58
CA GLY A 207 4.82 19.95 -7.90
C GLY A 207 4.82 19.46 -9.33
N TRP A 208 5.78 18.58 -9.61
CA TRP A 208 5.90 17.94 -10.92
C TRP A 208 4.68 17.06 -11.22
N TYR A 209 4.27 17.00 -12.50
CA TYR A 209 3.19 16.16 -13.00
C TYR A 209 3.61 15.34 -14.22
N TYR A 210 3.07 14.13 -14.34
CA TYR A 210 3.57 13.07 -15.21
C TYR A 210 2.45 12.49 -16.08
N PRO A 211 2.00 13.21 -17.13
CA PRO A 211 0.75 12.92 -17.81
C PRO A 211 0.86 11.85 -18.92
N ASP A 212 2.06 11.34 -19.21
CA ASP A 212 2.38 10.50 -20.37
C ASP A 212 2.43 8.99 -20.07
N ARG A 213 1.91 8.55 -18.91
CA ARG A 213 1.87 7.13 -18.55
C ARG A 213 1.09 6.29 -19.57
N THR A 214 1.63 5.12 -19.93
CA THR A 214 0.94 4.12 -20.77
C THR A 214 0.84 2.74 -20.09
N PRO A 215 -0.11 1.88 -20.51
CA PRO A 215 -0.19 0.50 -20.03
C PRO A 215 1.10 -0.30 -20.27
N GLU A 216 1.81 -0.04 -21.36
CA GLU A 216 3.06 -0.72 -21.71
C GLU A 216 4.20 -0.33 -20.78
N GLN A 217 4.33 0.96 -20.46
CA GLN A 217 5.31 1.44 -19.47
C GLN A 217 5.02 0.84 -18.09
N PHE A 218 3.74 0.83 -17.68
CA PHE A 218 3.33 0.23 -16.42
C PHE A 218 3.61 -1.29 -16.36
N ALA A 219 3.33 -2.03 -17.45
CA ALA A 219 3.66 -3.44 -17.55
C ALA A 219 5.17 -3.70 -17.51
N GLY A 220 5.98 -2.85 -18.17
CA GLY A 220 7.44 -2.88 -18.09
C GLY A 220 7.92 -2.73 -16.65
N PHE A 221 7.47 -1.66 -15.99
CA PHE A 221 7.82 -1.36 -14.60
C PHE A 221 7.46 -2.49 -13.63
N LEU A 222 6.33 -3.17 -13.84
CA LEU A 222 5.95 -4.34 -13.08
C LEU A 222 6.88 -5.54 -13.30
N ARG A 223 7.33 -5.79 -14.53
CA ARG A 223 8.33 -6.83 -14.81
C ARG A 223 9.67 -6.49 -14.14
N ASP A 224 10.06 -5.22 -14.13
CA ASP A 224 11.31 -4.78 -13.50
C ASP A 224 11.27 -4.97 -11.98
N ALA A 225 10.14 -4.67 -11.32
CA ALA A 225 9.96 -4.94 -9.89
C ALA A 225 10.03 -6.44 -9.57
N ILE A 226 9.41 -7.28 -10.40
CA ILE A 226 9.49 -8.75 -10.27
C ILE A 226 10.94 -9.22 -10.43
N ALA A 227 11.65 -8.74 -11.46
CA ALA A 227 13.05 -9.09 -11.69
C ALA A 227 13.96 -8.60 -10.56
N TRP A 228 13.68 -7.45 -9.95
CA TRP A 228 14.40 -6.97 -8.77
C TRP A 228 14.21 -7.91 -7.59
N MET A 229 12.98 -8.35 -7.29
CA MET A 229 12.73 -9.31 -6.21
C MET A 229 13.45 -10.65 -6.45
N ASP A 230 13.48 -11.12 -7.69
CA ASP A 230 14.15 -12.38 -8.06
C ASP A 230 15.67 -12.31 -7.90
N LYS A 231 16.27 -11.14 -8.17
CA LYS A 231 17.70 -10.89 -7.97
C LYS A 231 18.08 -10.63 -6.51
N ASN A 232 17.11 -10.25 -5.68
CA ASN A 232 17.34 -9.85 -4.29
C ASN A 232 16.43 -10.63 -3.31
N PRO A 233 16.42 -11.98 -3.35
CA PRO A 233 15.48 -12.78 -2.54
C PRO A 233 15.67 -12.57 -1.03
N ASP A 234 16.88 -12.27 -0.58
CA ASP A 234 17.19 -11.99 0.83
C ASP A 234 16.88 -10.54 1.25
N GLN A 235 16.48 -9.66 0.31
CA GLN A 235 16.13 -8.26 0.61
C GLN A 235 14.63 -7.99 0.46
N THR A 236 13.83 -8.95 0.03
CA THR A 236 12.38 -8.83 -0.12
C THR A 236 11.65 -9.89 0.70
N THR A 237 10.33 -9.81 0.74
CA THR A 237 9.47 -10.83 1.36
C THR A 237 9.57 -12.15 0.59
N GLN A 238 9.52 -13.28 1.31
CA GLN A 238 9.56 -14.62 0.68
C GLN A 238 8.34 -14.87 -0.23
N GLU A 239 7.21 -14.25 0.12
CA GLU A 239 5.98 -14.28 -0.67
C GLU A 239 6.05 -13.45 -1.96
N ARG A 240 7.15 -12.70 -2.19
CA ARG A 240 7.34 -11.80 -3.34
C ARG A 240 6.19 -10.79 -3.45
N ILE A 241 5.87 -10.15 -2.32
CA ILE A 241 4.84 -9.10 -2.24
C ILE A 241 5.39 -7.80 -2.81
N LEU A 242 4.58 -7.15 -3.65
CA LEU A 242 4.79 -5.79 -4.16
C LEU A 242 3.51 -4.97 -3.95
N LEU A 243 3.66 -3.66 -3.78
CA LEU A 243 2.56 -2.70 -3.71
C LEU A 243 2.46 -1.91 -5.01
N ILE A 244 1.23 -1.59 -5.40
CA ILE A 244 0.95 -0.64 -6.48
C ILE A 244 0.24 0.54 -5.83
N TYR A 245 0.88 1.70 -5.88
CA TYR A 245 0.25 2.97 -5.59
C TYR A 245 -0.41 3.48 -6.88
N ALA A 246 -1.73 3.52 -7.00
CA ALA A 246 -2.75 2.99 -6.11
C ALA A 246 -3.93 2.42 -6.90
N TRP A 247 -4.85 1.74 -6.21
CA TRP A 247 -6.12 1.35 -6.84
C TRP A 247 -6.91 2.59 -7.28
N ASN A 248 -7.14 3.55 -6.37
CA ASN A 248 -8.12 4.63 -6.55
C ASN A 248 -7.68 6.00 -6.00
N GLU A 249 -6.38 6.30 -5.96
CA GLU A 249 -5.88 7.65 -5.68
C GLU A 249 -6.12 8.57 -6.89
N PHE A 250 -7.40 8.88 -7.13
CA PHE A 250 -7.86 9.64 -8.28
C PHE A 250 -7.38 11.09 -8.25
N GLY A 251 -7.36 11.69 -7.06
CA GLY A 251 -6.98 13.09 -6.90
C GLY A 251 -5.47 13.35 -7.02
N GLU A 252 -4.65 12.35 -6.72
CA GLU A 252 -3.20 12.38 -6.92
C GLU A 252 -2.76 11.90 -8.32
N GLY A 253 -3.69 11.36 -9.11
CA GLY A 253 -3.41 10.83 -10.45
C GLY A 253 -2.73 9.44 -10.47
N GLY A 254 -2.65 8.75 -9.32
CA GLY A 254 -1.96 7.46 -9.16
C GLY A 254 -2.79 6.20 -9.41
N TYR A 255 -4.07 6.36 -9.73
CA TYR A 255 -5.02 5.25 -9.85
C TYR A 255 -4.75 4.29 -11.03
N ILE A 256 -5.02 3.01 -10.82
CA ILE A 256 -5.14 1.98 -11.89
C ILE A 256 -6.58 1.48 -12.09
N ALA A 257 -7.52 1.88 -11.22
CA ALA A 257 -8.93 1.55 -11.40
C ALA A 257 -9.47 2.17 -12.70
N PRO A 258 -10.34 1.46 -13.45
CA PRO A 258 -10.93 1.96 -14.69
C PRO A 258 -11.69 3.26 -14.48
N THR A 259 -11.62 4.12 -15.50
CA THR A 259 -12.28 5.43 -15.50
C THR A 259 -13.09 5.61 -16.78
N LYS A 260 -13.76 6.76 -16.93
CA LYS A 260 -14.37 7.11 -18.22
C LYS A 260 -13.35 7.23 -19.36
N GLY A 261 -12.09 7.58 -19.04
CA GLY A 261 -11.01 7.67 -20.02
C GLY A 261 -10.30 6.34 -20.29
N ASP A 262 -10.53 5.33 -19.45
CA ASP A 262 -10.07 3.96 -19.63
C ASP A 262 -11.22 2.97 -19.32
N PRO A 263 -12.26 2.92 -20.17
CA PRO A 263 -13.44 2.10 -19.91
C PRO A 263 -13.16 0.60 -19.97
N ASP A 264 -12.10 0.22 -20.69
CA ASP A 264 -11.68 -1.15 -20.94
C ASP A 264 -10.66 -1.67 -19.92
N GLY A 265 -10.24 -0.84 -18.96
CA GLY A 265 -9.28 -1.19 -17.91
C GLY A 265 -7.93 -1.61 -18.47
N LEU A 266 -7.35 -0.82 -19.36
CA LEU A 266 -6.07 -1.12 -20.02
C LEU A 266 -4.92 -1.30 -19.03
N PHE A 267 -4.87 -0.53 -17.94
CA PHE A 267 -3.87 -0.73 -16.88
C PHE A 267 -4.07 -2.06 -16.13
N LEU A 268 -5.32 -2.49 -15.95
CA LEU A 268 -5.61 -3.79 -15.35
C LEU A 268 -5.27 -4.95 -16.30
N LYS A 269 -5.52 -4.79 -17.60
CA LYS A 269 -5.07 -5.76 -18.63
C LYS A 269 -3.54 -5.85 -18.67
N ALA A 270 -2.85 -4.72 -18.54
CA ALA A 270 -1.40 -4.67 -18.42
C ALA A 270 -0.90 -5.43 -17.18
N LEU A 271 -1.50 -5.20 -16.01
CA LEU A 271 -1.23 -5.97 -14.78
C LEU A 271 -1.41 -7.48 -15.04
N ARG A 272 -2.58 -7.89 -15.52
CA ARG A 272 -2.91 -9.29 -15.82
C ARG A 272 -1.89 -9.94 -16.75
N SER A 273 -1.45 -9.22 -17.79
CA SER A 273 -0.49 -9.74 -18.77
C SER A 273 0.87 -10.12 -18.17
N VAL A 274 1.22 -9.53 -17.02
CA VAL A 274 2.50 -9.77 -16.32
C VAL A 274 2.35 -10.81 -15.22
N VAL A 275 1.29 -10.75 -14.41
CA VAL A 275 1.16 -11.59 -13.21
C VAL A 275 0.36 -12.87 -13.44
N LEU A 276 -0.45 -12.92 -14.50
CA LEU A 276 -1.19 -14.10 -14.96
C LEU A 276 -0.94 -14.32 -16.46
N PRO A 277 0.32 -14.55 -16.90
CA PRO A 277 0.61 -14.75 -18.31
C PRO A 277 -0.10 -16.01 -18.81
N ASP A 278 -0.77 -15.92 -19.96
CA ASP A 278 -1.34 -17.10 -20.60
C ASP A 278 -0.22 -18.13 -20.88
N ASP A 279 -0.52 -19.42 -20.66
CA ASP A 279 0.44 -20.55 -20.68
C ASP A 279 1.25 -20.68 -21.98
N SER A 280 0.87 -19.98 -23.04
CA SER A 280 1.60 -19.94 -24.32
C SER A 280 2.96 -19.24 -24.23
N SER A 281 3.14 -18.28 -23.32
CA SER A 281 4.41 -17.52 -23.19
C SER A 281 5.52 -18.27 -22.44
N ARG A 282 5.19 -19.29 -21.64
CA ARG A 282 6.19 -20.15 -20.97
C ARG A 282 6.93 -21.10 -21.91
N ARG A 283 6.44 -21.32 -23.13
CA ARG A 283 7.05 -22.24 -24.10
C ARG A 283 8.18 -21.62 -24.93
N GLU A 284 8.32 -20.29 -24.93
CA GLU A 284 9.36 -19.61 -25.72
C GLU A 284 10.67 -19.38 -24.94
N GLY A 285 10.64 -19.40 -23.61
CA GLY A 285 11.83 -19.28 -22.75
C GLY A 285 12.56 -20.59 -22.43
N MET A 286 12.18 -21.70 -23.07
CA MET A 286 12.73 -23.05 -22.85
C MET A 286 13.33 -23.66 -24.12
N LYS A 287 13.81 -22.82 -25.05
CA LYS A 287 14.62 -23.24 -26.20
C LYS A 287 16.02 -22.66 -26.13
#